data_AF-A0A5Q3F8Z1-F1
#
_entry.id   AF-A0A5Q3F8Z1-F1
#
_cell.length_a   1.000
_cell.length_b   1.000
_cell.length_c   1.000
_cell.angle_alpha   90.00
_cell.angle_beta   90.00
_cell.angle_gamma   90.00
#
_symmetry.space_group_name_H-M   'P 1'
#
loop_
_entity.id
_entity.type
_entity.pdbx_description
1 polymer ?
#
loop_
_entity_poly.entity_id
_entity_poly.type
_entity_poly.pdbx_seq_one_letter_code
_entity_poly.pdbx_strand_id
1 'polypeptide(L)'
;MTKPQIIVKIPPTSDAEDKTLVSTLTDIVNIAYMKAESDIFIPSYQRTSTAEITKFLSNGQLAVAYLQPNDEPIGCVFIKLITSTLGEFGITKALAQGDN
;
A
#
# COMPACT_ATOMS: atom_id res chain seq x y z
N MET A 1 12.70 -22.66 8.08
CA MET A 1 12.88 -21.21 7.86
C MET A 1 12.04 -20.47 8.90
N THR A 2 12.58 -19.40 9.49
CA THR A 2 11.83 -18.55 10.43
C THR A 2 10.77 -17.77 9.66
N LYS A 3 9.53 -17.73 10.14
CA LYS A 3 8.45 -17.00 9.45
C LYS A 3 8.77 -15.50 9.39
N PRO A 4 8.73 -14.86 8.21
CA PRO A 4 8.93 -13.42 8.10
C PRO A 4 7.94 -12.67 9.01
N GLN A 5 8.45 -11.67 9.72
CA GLN A 5 7.63 -10.83 10.59
C GLN A 5 7.12 -9.63 9.80
N ILE A 6 5.83 -9.35 9.91
CA ILE A 6 5.16 -8.24 9.23
C ILE A 6 4.59 -7.33 10.30
N ILE A 7 4.93 -6.04 10.22
CA ILE A 7 4.39 -4.99 11.09
C ILE A 7 3.53 -4.07 10.23
N VAL A 8 2.28 -3.85 10.66
CA VAL A 8 1.38 -2.88 10.03
C VAL A 8 1.32 -1.64 10.92
N LYS A 9 1.62 -0.48 10.35
CA LYS A 9 1.56 0.81 11.05
C LYS A 9 1.06 1.91 10.12
N ILE A 10 0.46 2.95 10.69
CA ILE A 10 0.23 4.20 9.97
C ILE A 10 1.55 4.98 10.06
N PRO A 11 2.24 5.25 8.93
CA PRO A 11 3.47 6.02 8.94
C PRO A 11 3.18 7.49 9.31
N PRO A 12 4.19 8.23 9.80
CA PRO A 12 4.08 9.67 9.95
C PRO A 12 3.64 10.36 8.65
N THR A 13 2.83 11.42 8.76
CA THR A 13 2.36 12.16 7.58
C THR A 13 3.49 12.84 6.81
N SER A 14 4.65 13.08 7.45
CA SER A 14 5.87 13.57 6.81
C SER A 14 6.46 12.60 5.79
N ASP A 15 6.17 11.30 5.91
CA ASP A 15 6.66 10.29 4.97
C ASP A 15 6.04 10.45 3.58
N ALA A 16 5.01 11.29 3.43
CA ALA A 16 4.49 11.72 2.13
C ALA A 16 5.55 12.46 1.27
N GLU A 17 6.60 13.00 1.89
CA GLU A 17 7.72 13.66 1.22
C GLU A 17 8.80 12.66 0.75
N ASP A 18 8.77 11.42 1.26
CA ASP A 18 9.66 10.35 0.81
C ASP A 18 9.18 9.81 -0.55
N LYS A 19 9.81 10.33 -1.60
CA LYS A 19 9.54 9.94 -2.99
C LYS A 19 9.77 8.45 -3.25
N THR A 20 10.70 7.82 -2.52
CA THR A 20 10.98 6.39 -2.65
C THR A 20 9.79 5.60 -2.12
N LEU A 21 9.37 5.88 -0.89
CA LEU A 21 8.21 5.22 -0.29
C LEU A 21 6.94 5.42 -1.14
N VAL A 22 6.67 6.66 -1.58
CA VAL A 22 5.51 6.97 -2.43
C VAL A 22 5.54 6.16 -3.73
N SER A 23 6.68 6.11 -4.42
CA SER A 23 6.82 5.35 -5.66
C SER A 23 6.62 3.86 -5.41
N THR A 24 7.28 3.30 -4.40
CA THR A 24 7.19 1.88 -4.07
C THR A 24 5.75 1.47 -3.75
N LEU A 25 5.02 2.25 -2.95
CA LEU A 25 3.62 1.96 -2.64
C LEU A 25 2.70 2.06 -3.87
N THR A 26 2.97 3.03 -4.75
CA THR A 26 2.25 3.16 -6.03
C THR A 26 2.42 1.91 -6.89
N ASP A 27 3.67 1.43 -7.00
CA ASP A 27 3.99 0.24 -7.77
C ASP A 27 3.38 -1.02 -7.15
N ILE A 28 3.50 -1.19 -5.83
CA ILE A 28 2.89 -2.31 -5.10
C ILE A 28 1.39 -2.42 -5.40
N VAL A 29 0.66 -1.31 -5.30
CA VAL A 29 -0.78 -1.29 -5.53
C VAL A 29 -1.11 -1.63 -6.98
N ASN A 30 -0.43 -1.00 -7.94
CA ASN A 30 -0.69 -1.22 -9.36
C ASN A 30 -0.34 -2.66 -9.79
N ILE A 31 0.79 -3.21 -9.34
CA ILE A 31 1.20 -4.59 -9.65
C ILE A 31 0.23 -5.58 -9.02
N ALA A 32 -0.16 -5.38 -7.76
CA ALA A 32 -1.07 -6.29 -7.07
C ALA A 32 -2.46 -6.30 -7.74
N TYR A 33 -2.89 -5.15 -8.26
CA TYR A 33 -4.11 -5.02 -9.03
C TYR A 33 -4.01 -5.74 -10.39
N MET A 34 -2.94 -5.50 -11.15
CA MET A 34 -2.68 -6.18 -12.43
C MET A 34 -2.66 -7.71 -12.28
N LYS A 35 -2.03 -8.24 -11.22
CA LYS A 35 -1.98 -9.69 -10.97
C LYS A 35 -3.33 -10.27 -10.58
N ALA A 36 -4.11 -9.55 -9.76
CA ALA A 36 -5.39 -10.06 -9.28
C ALA A 36 -6.50 -10.02 -10.34
N GLU A 37 -6.37 -9.15 -11.34
CA GLU A 37 -7.39 -8.94 -12.38
C GLU A 37 -6.83 -9.21 -13.78
N SER A 38 -5.82 -10.08 -13.89
CA SER A 38 -5.09 -10.37 -15.14
C SER A 38 -5.98 -10.75 -16.32
N ASP A 39 -7.15 -11.33 -16.04
CA ASP A 39 -8.08 -11.83 -17.06
C ASP A 39 -9.04 -10.74 -17.59
N ILE A 40 -9.06 -9.56 -16.97
CA ILE A 40 -10.03 -8.48 -17.25
C ILE A 40 -9.31 -7.15 -17.59
N PHE A 41 -8.00 -7.06 -17.38
CA PHE A 41 -7.31 -5.77 -17.38
C PHE A 41 -6.79 -5.28 -18.73
N ILE A 42 -6.96 -3.98 -18.97
CA ILE A 42 -6.38 -3.26 -20.10
C ILE A 42 -4.93 -2.87 -19.72
N PRO A 43 -3.92 -3.17 -20.56
CA PRO A 43 -2.49 -3.01 -20.22
C PRO A 43 -2.03 -1.62 -19.76
N SER A 44 -2.81 -0.56 -20.00
CA SER A 44 -2.47 0.83 -19.68
C SER A 44 -3.20 1.42 -18.48
N TYR A 45 -4.10 0.66 -17.82
CA TYR A 45 -4.85 1.20 -16.69
C TYR A 45 -4.01 1.14 -15.40
N GLN A 46 -3.92 2.27 -14.70
CA GLN A 46 -3.33 2.35 -13.37
C GLN A 46 -4.44 2.49 -12.33
N ARG A 47 -4.38 1.69 -11.26
CA ARG A 47 -5.35 1.76 -10.16
C ARG A 47 -5.15 3.01 -9.31
N THR A 48 -3.90 3.48 -9.21
CA THR A 48 -3.51 4.66 -8.44
C THR A 48 -2.30 5.34 -9.07
N SER A 49 -2.11 6.60 -8.70
CA SER A 49 -0.94 7.42 -9.03
C SER A 49 -0.11 7.78 -7.80
N THR A 50 1.12 8.24 -8.02
CA THR A 50 1.98 8.78 -6.95
C THR A 50 1.34 9.98 -6.25
N ALA A 51 0.64 10.84 -6.99
CA ALA A 51 -0.08 11.98 -6.42
C ALA A 51 -1.19 11.55 -5.43
N GLU A 52 -1.91 10.48 -5.73
CA GLU A 52 -2.91 9.91 -4.83
C GLU A 52 -2.27 9.29 -3.59
N ILE A 53 -1.20 8.52 -3.75
CA ILE A 53 -0.48 7.91 -2.62
C ILE A 53 0.11 8.99 -1.70
N THR A 54 0.75 10.03 -2.25
CA THR A 54 1.23 11.19 -1.47
C THR A 54 0.10 11.81 -0.67
N LYS A 55 -1.06 12.02 -1.29
CA LYS A 55 -2.23 12.60 -0.61
C LYS A 55 -2.77 11.70 0.51
N PHE A 56 -2.78 10.38 0.33
CA PHE A 56 -3.24 9.46 1.36
C PHE A 56 -2.27 9.40 2.54
N LEU A 57 -0.96 9.39 2.28
CA LEU A 57 0.07 9.47 3.31
C LEU A 57 -0.01 10.79 4.08
N SER A 58 -0.12 11.93 3.38
CA SER A 58 -0.19 13.25 4.03
C SER A 58 -1.40 13.41 4.94
N ASN A 59 -2.48 12.67 4.65
CA ASN A 59 -3.69 12.67 5.44
C ASN A 59 -3.70 11.61 6.56
N GLY A 60 -2.66 10.79 6.70
CA GLY A 60 -2.63 9.67 7.65
C GLY A 60 -3.65 8.57 7.32
N GLN A 61 -4.05 8.47 6.05
CA GLN A 61 -5.11 7.58 5.57
C GLN A 61 -4.56 6.28 4.99
N LEU A 62 -3.28 5.99 5.19
CA LEU A 62 -2.64 4.80 4.63
C LEU A 62 -1.94 4.02 5.75
N ALA A 63 -2.42 2.82 6.04
CA ALA A 63 -1.68 1.87 6.86
C ALA A 63 -0.75 1.06 5.95
N VAL A 64 0.53 0.97 6.30
CA VAL A 64 1.55 0.30 5.48
C VAL A 64 2.05 -0.93 6.23
N ALA A 65 2.18 -2.04 5.50
CA ALA A 65 2.76 -3.28 5.97
C ALA A 65 4.25 -3.32 5.62
N TYR A 66 5.09 -3.58 6.63
CA TYR A 66 6.54 -3.60 6.52
C TYR A 66 7.10 -4.98 6.88
N LEU A 67 7.98 -5.49 6.04
CA LEU A 67 8.74 -6.72 6.28
C LEU A 67 9.95 -6.40 7.16
N GLN A 68 10.04 -7.09 8.30
CA GLN A 68 11.16 -6.96 9.22
C GLN A 68 12.32 -7.88 8.83
N PRO A 69 13.57 -7.50 9.14
CA PRO A 69 13.98 -6.33 9.93
C PRO A 69 14.25 -5.05 9.10
N ASN A 70 14.10 -5.11 7.78
CA ASN A 70 14.56 -4.04 6.89
C ASN A 70 13.55 -2.88 6.74
N ASP A 71 12.38 -2.97 7.39
CA ASP A 71 11.26 -2.06 7.18
C ASP A 71 10.92 -1.90 5.67
N GLU A 72 10.95 -3.00 4.92
CA GLU A 72 10.61 -2.98 3.49
C GLU A 72 9.09 -2.95 3.32
N PRO A 73 8.51 -1.94 2.66
CA PRO A 73 7.06 -1.88 2.43
C PRO A 73 6.64 -2.98 1.45
N ILE A 74 5.65 -3.78 1.83
CA ILE A 74 5.14 -4.92 1.04
C ILE A 74 3.65 -4.80 0.68
N GLY A 75 2.98 -3.78 1.21
CA GLY A 75 1.55 -3.58 1.04
C GLY A 75 1.06 -2.35 1.78
N CYS A 76 -0.14 -1.88 1.41
CA CYS A 76 -0.83 -0.85 2.16
C CYS A 76 -2.35 -1.04 2.11
N VAL A 77 -3.05 -0.41 3.05
CA VAL A 77 -4.50 -0.33 3.12
C VAL A 77 -4.91 1.13 3.29
N PHE A 78 -5.82 1.59 2.43
CA PHE A 78 -6.46 2.89 2.59
C PHE A 78 -7.50 2.84 3.70
N ILE A 79 -7.41 3.78 4.63
CA ILE A 79 -8.31 3.92 5.78
C ILE A 79 -8.86 5.34 5.79
N LYS A 80 -10.19 5.46 5.75
CA LYS A 80 -10.88 6.74 5.87
C LYS A 80 -11.86 6.69 7.03
N LEU A 81 -11.67 7.55 8.03
CA LEU A 81 -12.67 7.71 9.08
C LEU A 81 -13.95 8.34 8.49
N ILE A 82 -15.07 7.69 8.76
CA ILE A 82 -16.42 8.22 8.46
C ILE A 82 -16.94 8.92 9.72
N THR A 83 -16.77 8.27 10.88
CA THR A 83 -17.08 8.84 12.21
C THR A 83 -15.97 8.45 13.18
N SER A 84 -16.07 8.87 14.45
CA SER A 84 -15.13 8.50 15.50
C SER A 84 -15.07 7.00 15.80
N THR A 85 -16.06 6.22 15.36
CA THR A 85 -16.15 4.77 15.61
C THR A 85 -16.34 3.95 14.34
N LEU A 86 -16.36 4.59 13.16
CA LEU A 86 -16.57 3.93 11.88
C LEU A 86 -15.55 4.40 10.87
N GLY A 87 -14.85 3.44 10.25
CA GLY A 87 -13.93 3.69 9.14
C GLY A 87 -14.32 2.88 7.91
N GLU A 88 -14.01 3.45 6.75
CA GLU A 88 -14.00 2.77 5.47
C GLU A 88 -12.60 2.22 5.21
N PHE A 89 -12.53 0.97 4.77
CA PHE A 89 -11.32 0.38 4.24
C PHE A 89 -11.41 0.33 2.72
N GLY A 90 -10.55 1.08 2.05
CA GLY A 90 -10.34 0.93 0.62
C GLY A 90 -9.41 -0.26 0.39
N ILE A 91 -9.86 -1.24 -0.39
CA ILE A 91 -9.04 -2.41 -0.72
C ILE A 91 -7.86 -1.96 -1.58
N THR A 92 -6.67 -2.04 -0.99
CA THR A 92 -5.38 -1.96 -1.68
C THR A 92 -4.71 -3.31 -1.45
N LYS A 93 -4.33 -4.00 -2.53
CA LYS A 93 -3.85 -5.39 -2.45
C LYS A 93 -2.35 -5.38 -2.10
N ALA A 94 -1.95 -6.27 -1.20
CA ALA A 94 -0.54 -6.49 -0.88
C ALA A 94 0.10 -7.41 -1.93
N LEU A 95 1.39 -7.20 -2.22
CA LEU A 95 2.16 -8.16 -2.99
C LEU A 95 2.57 -9.30 -2.06
N ALA A 96 1.96 -10.48 -2.24
CA ALA A 96 2.54 -11.69 -1.68
C ALA A 96 3.81 -12.01 -2.49
N GLN A 97 4.99 -11.94 -1.87
CA GLN A 97 6.16 -12.63 -2.41
C GLN A 97 5.83 -14.13 -2.38
N GLY A 98 5.77 -14.74 -3.57
CA GLY A 98 5.68 -16.19 -3.68
C GLY A 98 7.04 -16.77 -3.33
N ASP A 99 7.05 -17.68 -2.36
CA ASP A 99 8.19 -18.55 -2.12
C ASP A 99 8.51 -19.32 -3.41
N ASN A 100 9.72 -19.12 -3.94
CA ASN A 100 10.34 -20.04 -4.90
C ASN A 100 11.83 -20.16 -4.58
#